data_AF-A0A240ACG3-F1
#
_entry.id   AF-A0A240ACG3-F1
#
_cell.length_a   1.000
_cell.length_b   1.000
_cell.length_c   1.000
_cell.angle_alpha   90.00
_cell.angle_beta   90.00
_cell.angle_gamma   90.00
#
_symmetry.space_group_name_H-M   'P 1'
#
loop_
_entity.id
_entity.type
_entity.pdbx_description
1 polymer ?
#
loop_
_entity_poly.entity_id
_entity_poly.type
_entity_poly.pdbx_seq_one_letter_code
_entity_poly.pdbx_strand_id
1 'polypeptide(L)'
;MAQKIKKLDNEFTQSQNKKKKTVSKTRQVVRKRLTLFGGILVIIVIVMLIMLFMQKNRNEELAKERKEKALTYEQLQDKEIDLKEQIKRLNDKEYIEKLARSEYFLSNDGEIIFKLPEDKKQSENNK
;
A
#
# COMPACT_ATOMS: atom_id res chain seq x y z
N MET A 1 -66.96 26.48 27.77
CA MET A 1 -67.51 26.52 26.38
C MET A 1 -66.55 27.33 25.52
N ALA A 2 -65.95 26.74 24.48
CA ALA A 2 -65.03 27.46 23.60
C ALA A 2 -65.80 28.32 22.59
N GLN A 3 -65.53 29.63 22.56
CA GLN A 3 -66.16 30.57 21.62
C GLN A 3 -65.74 30.27 20.18
N LYS A 4 -66.74 30.15 19.30
CA LYS A 4 -66.54 29.95 17.86
C LYS A 4 -66.16 31.28 17.20
N ILE A 5 -64.86 31.54 17.08
CA ILE A 5 -64.34 32.75 16.42
C ILE A 5 -64.67 32.66 14.92
N LYS A 6 -65.54 33.57 14.45
CA LYS A 6 -65.94 33.67 13.04
C LYS A 6 -64.85 34.41 12.27
N LYS A 7 -64.33 33.81 11.20
CA LYS A 7 -63.32 34.45 10.33
C LYS A 7 -63.97 35.59 9.55
N LEU A 8 -63.31 36.74 9.45
CA LEU A 8 -63.76 37.82 8.57
C LEU A 8 -63.67 37.37 7.11
N ASP A 9 -64.82 37.31 6.44
CA ASP A 9 -64.93 37.00 5.02
C ASP A 9 -65.04 38.30 4.22
N ASN A 10 -63.89 38.84 3.83
CA ASN A 10 -63.77 40.05 3.03
C ASN A 10 -62.70 39.83 1.94
N GLU A 11 -62.80 40.51 0.81
CA GLU A 11 -61.86 40.44 -0.31
C GLU A 11 -60.40 40.66 0.12
N PHE A 12 -60.17 41.59 1.06
CA PHE A 12 -58.83 41.80 1.62
C PHE A 12 -58.30 40.57 2.37
N THR A 13 -59.12 39.96 3.23
CA THR A 13 -58.69 38.77 4.00
C THR A 13 -58.55 37.55 3.08
N GLN A 14 -59.40 37.40 2.07
CA GLN A 14 -59.29 36.35 1.07
C GLN A 14 -58.02 36.50 0.22
N SER A 15 -57.69 37.70 -0.25
CA SER A 15 -56.48 37.93 -1.06
C SER A 15 -55.20 37.67 -0.25
N GLN A 16 -55.15 38.10 1.01
CA GLN A 16 -54.02 37.82 1.90
C GLN A 16 -53.88 36.33 2.23
N ASN A 17 -55.00 35.62 2.45
CA ASN A 17 -55.00 34.18 2.66
C ASN A 17 -54.57 33.41 1.39
N LYS A 18 -54.95 33.86 0.19
CA LYS A 18 -54.48 33.30 -1.09
C LYS A 18 -52.96 33.51 -1.26
N LYS A 19 -52.43 34.70 -0.94
CA LYS A 19 -50.98 34.98 -0.95
C LYS A 19 -50.22 34.11 0.07
N LYS A 20 -50.71 33.98 1.31
CA LYS A 20 -50.11 33.09 2.31
C LYS A 20 -50.13 31.61 1.89
N LYS A 21 -51.23 31.13 1.29
CA LYS A 21 -51.34 29.76 0.78
C LYS A 21 -50.41 29.48 -0.39
N THR A 22 -50.21 30.43 -1.31
CA THR A 22 -49.27 30.26 -2.43
C THR A 22 -47.82 30.23 -1.94
N VAL A 23 -47.43 31.14 -1.04
CA VAL A 23 -46.10 31.14 -0.42
C VAL A 23 -45.84 29.88 0.42
N SER A 24 -46.84 29.39 1.16
CA SER A 24 -46.67 28.14 1.92
C SER A 24 -46.52 26.93 0.99
N LYS A 25 -47.28 26.88 -0.12
CA LYS A 25 -47.18 25.82 -1.13
C LYS A 25 -45.82 25.83 -1.81
N THR A 26 -45.29 26.98 -2.24
CA THR A 26 -43.96 27.07 -2.84
C THR A 26 -42.87 26.66 -1.86
N ARG A 27 -42.95 27.09 -0.59
CA ARG A 27 -42.00 26.70 0.46
C ARG A 27 -42.03 25.20 0.76
N GLN A 28 -43.20 24.56 0.71
CA GLN A 28 -43.32 23.10 0.86
C GLN A 28 -42.68 22.35 -0.31
N VAL A 29 -42.86 22.84 -1.55
CA VAL A 29 -42.21 22.23 -2.74
C VAL A 29 -40.70 22.36 -2.67
N VAL A 30 -40.17 23.54 -2.29
CA VAL A 30 -38.73 23.76 -2.12
C VAL A 30 -38.17 22.85 -1.02
N ARG A 31 -38.83 22.74 0.14
CA ARG A 31 -38.39 21.84 1.22
C ARG A 31 -38.36 20.38 0.78
N LYS A 32 -39.39 19.91 0.07
CA LYS A 32 -39.45 18.54 -0.47
C LYS A 32 -38.30 18.26 -1.44
N ARG A 33 -37.98 19.21 -2.33
CA ARG A 33 -36.83 19.10 -3.23
C ARG A 33 -35.52 19.06 -2.45
N LEU A 34 -35.36 19.96 -1.47
CA LEU A 34 -34.14 20.05 -0.66
C LEU A 34 -33.92 18.80 0.20
N THR A 35 -34.97 18.18 0.75
CA THR A 35 -34.85 16.93 1.50
C THR A 35 -34.49 15.74 0.60
N LEU A 36 -34.99 15.71 -0.64
CA LEU A 36 -34.62 14.66 -1.61
C LEU A 36 -33.15 14.80 -2.03
N PHE A 37 -32.74 15.99 -2.49
CA PHE A 37 -31.35 16.22 -2.90
C PHE A 37 -30.37 16.14 -1.72
N GLY A 38 -30.74 16.69 -0.56
CA GLY A 38 -29.94 16.59 0.66
C GLY A 38 -29.81 15.17 1.17
N GLY A 39 -30.89 14.38 1.12
CA GLY A 39 -30.85 12.95 1.48
C GLY A 39 -29.92 12.15 0.58
N ILE A 40 -29.99 12.37 -0.74
CA ILE A 40 -29.07 11.75 -1.70
C ILE A 40 -27.62 12.14 -1.41
N LEU A 41 -27.36 13.42 -1.13
CA LEU A 41 -26.01 13.90 -0.81
C LEU A 41 -25.47 13.25 0.47
N VAL A 42 -26.29 13.11 1.51
CA VAL A 42 -25.90 12.41 2.76
C VAL A 42 -25.55 10.95 2.48
N ILE A 43 -26.34 10.24 1.66
CA ILE A 43 -26.05 8.86 1.28
C ILE A 43 -24.70 8.77 0.56
N ILE A 44 -24.43 9.67 -0.38
CA ILE A 44 -23.14 9.72 -1.10
C ILE A 44 -21.98 9.91 -0.12
N VAL A 45 -22.12 10.84 0.83
CA VAL A 45 -21.09 11.10 1.85
C VAL A 45 -20.86 9.85 2.72
N ILE A 46 -21.92 9.16 3.14
CA ILE A 46 -21.79 7.92 3.93
C ILE A 46 -21.04 6.84 3.13
N VAL A 47 -21.38 6.64 1.86
CA VAL A 47 -20.69 5.68 0.99
C VAL A 47 -19.20 6.05 0.83
N MET A 48 -18.89 7.33 0.63
CA MET A 48 -17.50 7.79 0.56
C MET A 48 -16.73 7.54 1.85
N LEU A 49 -17.34 7.78 3.02
CA LEU A 49 -16.72 7.51 4.32
C LEU A 49 -16.41 6.02 4.51
N ILE A 50 -17.35 5.14 4.14
CA ILE A 50 -17.15 3.68 4.18
C ILE A 50 -16.00 3.27 3.24
N MET A 51 -15.98 3.82 2.02
CA MET A 51 -14.93 3.54 1.03
C MET A 51 -13.55 3.99 1.51
N LEU A 52 -13.44 5.19 2.09
CA LEU A 52 -12.19 5.70 2.66
C LEU A 52 -11.66 4.81 3.78
N PHE A 53 -12.55 4.32 4.66
CA PHE A 53 -12.15 3.43 5.75
C PHE A 53 -11.61 2.09 5.23
N MET A 54 -12.29 1.49 4.23
CA MET A 54 -11.79 0.27 3.57
C MET A 54 -10.47 0.50 2.83
N GLN A 55 -10.33 1.64 2.16
CA GLN A 55 -9.14 1.97 1.37
C GLN A 55 -7.91 2.20 2.26
N LYS A 56 -8.07 2.80 3.45
CA LYS A 56 -6.96 2.99 4.39
C LYS A 56 -6.35 1.64 4.81
N ASN A 57 -7.18 0.69 5.20
CA ASN A 57 -6.72 -0.64 5.62
C ASN A 57 -6.02 -1.37 4.46
N ARG A 58 -6.61 -1.33 3.27
CA ARG A 58 -6.03 -1.93 2.06
C ARG A 58 -4.68 -1.31 1.70
N ASN A 59 -4.53 0.00 1.87
CA ASN A 59 -3.31 0.71 1.52
C ASN A 59 -2.16 0.40 2.48
N GLU A 60 -2.44 0.24 3.77
CA GLU A 60 -1.43 -0.20 4.75
C GLU A 60 -0.95 -1.63 4.47
N GLU A 61 -1.86 -2.54 4.14
CA GLU A 61 -1.54 -3.92 3.76
C GLU A 61 -0.70 -3.96 2.48
N LEU A 62 -1.12 -3.24 1.43
CA LEU A 62 -0.37 -3.11 0.18
C LEU A 62 1.01 -2.47 0.38
N ALA A 63 1.15 -1.51 1.31
CA ALA A 63 2.43 -0.89 1.61
C ALA A 63 3.38 -1.87 2.30
N LYS A 64 2.87 -2.72 3.21
CA LYS A 64 3.65 -3.80 3.83
C LYS A 64 4.07 -4.84 2.80
N GLU A 65 3.12 -5.32 2.00
CA GLU A 65 3.38 -6.32 0.95
C GLU A 65 4.42 -5.81 -0.07
N ARG A 66 4.36 -4.52 -0.44
CA ARG A 66 5.37 -3.89 -1.30
C ARG A 66 6.76 -3.86 -0.65
N LYS A 67 6.85 -3.56 0.65
CA LYS A 67 8.13 -3.57 1.37
C LYS A 67 8.72 -4.97 1.46
N GLU A 68 7.90 -5.97 1.78
CA GLU A 68 8.33 -7.36 1.82
C GLU A 68 8.81 -7.84 0.45
N LYS A 69 8.06 -7.56 -0.61
CA LYS A 69 8.45 -7.89 -2.00
C LYS A 69 9.71 -7.17 -2.45
N ALA A 70 9.93 -5.93 -2.01
CA ALA A 70 11.16 -5.20 -2.32
C ALA A 70 12.38 -5.83 -1.63
N LEU A 71 12.25 -6.20 -0.36
CA LEU A 71 13.31 -6.89 0.39
C LEU A 71 13.62 -8.27 -0.20
N THR A 72 12.60 -9.05 -0.56
CA THR A 72 12.84 -10.36 -1.19
C THR A 72 13.49 -10.20 -2.56
N TYR A 73 13.10 -9.19 -3.33
CA TYR A 73 13.72 -8.89 -4.62
C TYR A 73 15.20 -8.54 -4.47
N GLU A 74 15.56 -7.68 -3.52
CA GLU A 74 16.96 -7.31 -3.24
C GLU A 74 17.79 -8.55 -2.83
N GLN A 75 17.26 -9.38 -1.93
CA GLN A 75 17.92 -10.63 -1.54
C GLN A 75 18.11 -11.61 -2.70
N LEU A 76 17.14 -11.69 -3.61
CA LEU A 76 17.25 -12.53 -4.81
C LEU A 76 18.30 -11.98 -5.77
N GLN A 77 18.37 -10.67 -5.91
CA GLN A 77 19.35 -10.00 -6.77
C GLN A 77 20.78 -10.20 -6.24
N ASP A 78 20.99 -10.06 -4.94
CA ASP A 78 22.29 -10.33 -4.32
C ASP A 78 22.72 -11.79 -4.52
N LYS A 79 21.80 -12.74 -4.33
CA LYS A 79 22.05 -14.16 -4.62
C LYS A 79 22.37 -14.41 -6.08
N GLU A 80 21.69 -13.73 -7.00
CA GLU A 80 21.97 -13.85 -8.43
C GLU A 80 23.38 -13.36 -8.77
N ILE A 81 23.80 -12.23 -8.18
CA ILE A 81 25.15 -11.67 -8.37
C ILE A 81 26.20 -12.64 -7.81
N ASP A 82 26.03 -13.12 -6.59
CA ASP A 82 26.94 -14.07 -5.96
C ASP A 82 27.06 -15.37 -6.76
N LEU A 83 25.94 -15.94 -7.18
CA LEU A 83 25.94 -17.15 -8.02
C LEU A 83 26.61 -16.91 -9.38
N LYS A 84 26.39 -15.75 -10.01
CA LYS A 84 27.08 -15.39 -11.25
C LYS A 84 28.59 -15.27 -11.05
N GLU A 85 29.02 -14.70 -9.93
CA GLU A 85 30.43 -14.61 -9.60
C GLU A 85 31.03 -16.00 -9.35
N GLN A 86 30.34 -16.87 -8.61
CA GLN A 86 30.76 -18.25 -8.41
C GLN A 86 30.89 -18.99 -9.74
N ILE A 87 29.91 -18.87 -10.64
CA ILE A 87 29.97 -19.47 -11.98
C ILE A 87 31.18 -18.94 -12.76
N LYS A 88 31.45 -17.63 -12.68
CA LYS A 88 32.62 -17.03 -13.34
C LYS A 88 33.92 -17.62 -12.79
N ARG A 89 34.06 -17.70 -11.46
CA ARG A 89 35.22 -18.30 -10.80
C ARG A 89 35.39 -19.79 -11.16
N LEU A 90 34.29 -20.54 -11.26
CA LEU A 90 34.30 -21.95 -11.68
C LEU A 90 34.72 -22.16 -13.14
N ASN A 91 34.54 -21.17 -14.00
CA ASN A 91 34.97 -21.24 -15.41
C ASN A 91 36.33 -20.58 -15.66
N ASP A 92 36.90 -19.93 -14.64
CA ASP A 92 38.17 -19.23 -14.74
C ASP A 92 39.33 -20.19 -14.41
N LYS A 93 40.09 -20.53 -15.45
CA LYS A 93 41.23 -21.45 -15.34
C LYS A 93 42.30 -20.93 -14.39
N GLU A 94 42.54 -19.61 -14.35
CA GLU A 94 43.55 -19.00 -13.49
C GLU A 94 43.13 -19.08 -12.01
N TYR A 95 41.84 -18.88 -11.74
CA TYR A 95 41.26 -19.07 -10.40
C TYR A 95 41.36 -20.53 -9.93
N ILE A 96 41.02 -21.50 -10.80
CA ILE A 96 41.12 -22.94 -10.48
C ILE A 96 42.57 -23.33 -10.21
N GLU A 97 43.50 -22.85 -11.02
CA GLU A 97 44.92 -23.16 -10.87
C GLU A 97 45.48 -22.59 -9.56
N LYS A 98 45.12 -21.35 -9.22
CA LYS A 98 45.49 -20.72 -7.95
C LYS A 98 44.92 -21.48 -6.75
N LEU A 99 43.64 -21.87 -6.82
CA LEU A 99 42.96 -22.65 -5.78
C LEU A 99 43.64 -24.03 -5.61
N ALA A 100 43.97 -24.71 -6.71
CA ALA A 100 44.66 -25.98 -6.68
C ALA A 100 46.06 -25.87 -6.03
N ARG A 101 46.80 -24.79 -6.31
CA ARG A 101 48.09 -24.53 -5.66
C ARG A 101 47.94 -24.16 -4.18
N SER A 102 46.96 -23.32 -3.81
CA SER A 102 46.83 -22.79 -2.45
C SER A 102 46.19 -23.77 -1.47
N GLU A 103 45.09 -24.42 -1.85
CA GLU A 103 44.31 -25.30 -0.97
C GLU A 103 44.73 -26.76 -1.09
N TYR A 104 45.11 -27.19 -2.29
CA TYR A 104 45.43 -28.59 -2.59
C TYR A 104 46.93 -28.85 -2.82
N PHE A 105 47.77 -27.82 -2.66
CA PHE A 105 49.22 -27.92 -2.82
C PHE A 105 49.66 -28.56 -4.15
N LEU A 106 48.89 -28.33 -5.23
CA LEU A 106 49.25 -28.78 -6.57
C LEU A 106 50.49 -28.03 -7.04
N SER A 107 51.44 -28.75 -7.63
CA SER A 107 52.74 -28.24 -8.06
C SER A 107 53.13 -28.95 -9.36
N ASN A 108 53.70 -28.23 -10.32
CA ASN A 108 54.15 -28.84 -11.58
C ASN A 108 55.53 -29.50 -11.43
N ASP A 109 55.93 -30.27 -12.45
CA ASP A 109 57.27 -30.86 -12.53
C ASP A 109 58.35 -29.77 -12.45
N GLY A 110 59.18 -29.86 -11.41
CA GLY A 110 60.27 -28.91 -11.12
C GLY A 110 59.93 -27.81 -10.11
N GLU A 111 58.69 -27.71 -9.64
CA GLU A 111 58.29 -26.78 -8.57
C GLU A 111 58.47 -27.44 -7.17
N ILE A 112 58.89 -26.67 -6.15
CA ILE A 112 59.12 -27.15 -4.77
C ILE A 112 58.17 -26.42 -3.81
N ILE A 113 57.37 -27.18 -3.06
CA ILE A 113 56.37 -26.64 -2.12
C ILE A 113 57.02 -26.42 -0.74
N PHE A 114 56.99 -25.19 -0.25
CA PHE A 114 57.41 -24.85 1.12
C PHE A 114 56.20 -24.70 2.03
N LYS A 115 56.16 -25.47 3.13
CA LYS A 115 55.13 -25.33 4.17
C LYS A 115 55.66 -24.41 5.26
N LEU A 116 55.06 -23.23 5.44
CA LEU A 116 55.49 -22.33 6.49
C LEU A 116 54.91 -22.78 7.85
N PRO A 117 55.59 -22.50 8.98
CA PRO A 117 55.11 -22.89 10.31
C PRO A 117 53.74 -22.27 10.69
N GLU A 118 53.39 -21.13 10.09
CA GLU A 118 52.10 -20.45 10.25
C GLU A 118 50.93 -21.30 9.66
N ASP A 119 51.16 -22.00 8.55
CA ASP A 119 50.13 -22.76 7.82
C ASP A 119 49.63 -23.99 8.60
N LYS A 120 50.48 -24.57 9.47
CA LYS A 120 50.11 -25.71 10.32
C LYS A 120 48.95 -25.41 11.27
N LYS A 121 48.83 -24.17 11.75
CA LYS A 121 47.77 -23.76 12.69
C LYS A 121 46.39 -23.67 12.03
N GLN A 122 46.35 -23.46 10.71
CA GLN A 122 45.10 -23.28 9.97
C GLN A 122 44.55 -24.62 9.46
N SER A 123 45.42 -25.60 9.18
CA SER A 123 45.02 -26.96 8.81
C SER A 123 44.47 -27.83 9.96
N GLU A 124 44.80 -27.53 11.22
CA GLU A 124 44.29 -28.27 12.38
C GLU A 124 42.92 -27.76 12.89
N ASN A 125 42.56 -26.50 12.61
CA ASN A 125 41.29 -25.92 13.06
C ASN A 125 40.08 -26.20 12.14
N ASN A 126 40.33 -26.74 10.94
CA ASN A 126 39.28 -27.04 9.95
C ASN A 126 38.95 -28.54 9.85
N LYS A 127 39.28 -29.34 10.89
CA LYS A 127 39.04 -30.78 10.94
C LYS A 127 37.92 -31.15 11.91
#